data_AF-A0A9P4SFM5-F1
#
_entry.id   AF-A0A9P4SFM5-F1
#
_cell.length_a   1.000
_cell.length_b   1.000
_cell.length_c   1.000
_cell.angle_alpha   90.00
_cell.angle_beta   90.00
_cell.angle_gamma   90.00
#
_symmetry.space_group_name_H-M   'P 1'
#
loop_
_entity.id
_entity.type
_entity.pdbx_description
1 polymer ?
#
loop_
_entity_poly.entity_id
_entity_poly.type
_entity_poly.pdbx_seq_one_letter_code
_entity_poly.pdbx_strand_id
1 'polypeptide(L)'
;MATPIPFTPFRFFDLPSELRIRIYEYHLLTPDIIDLDPQNHKQILPRFNVFYACRRMHEEAFRVFYGGNTFRLFPTHGRFINTKWPLLSRMPARYRSAIHTIELCLGPGWNKPPQGWKIEPHLGLEDMRSLKRLRIFIQMDPASSPVFSEFCISREYYTLFCVDLLSGIMSNADGIDLVKFEAFPSVDQYGPLMSALVEEIKTRGKLVKYGPFQGWVEGCLTMKGQFLVK
;
A
#
# COMPACT_ATOMS: atom_id res chain seq x y z
N MET A 1 -17.62 36.59 43.87
CA MET A 1 -17.68 35.28 43.17
C MET A 1 -17.64 35.57 41.69
N ALA A 2 -16.59 35.16 40.97
CA ALA A 2 -16.49 35.39 39.53
C ALA A 2 -17.49 34.46 38.80
N THR A 3 -18.30 35.02 37.91
CA THR A 3 -19.18 34.25 37.03
C THR A 3 -18.32 33.44 36.05
N PRO A 4 -18.59 32.13 35.87
CA PRO A 4 -17.84 31.33 34.90
C PRO A 4 -18.06 31.91 33.50
N ILE A 5 -16.96 32.16 32.78
CA ILE A 5 -17.00 32.63 31.40
C ILE A 5 -17.74 31.57 30.58
N PRO A 6 -18.80 31.92 29.83
CA PRO A 6 -19.56 30.96 29.06
C PRO A 6 -18.65 30.30 28.02
N PHE A 7 -18.50 28.97 28.12
CA PHE A 7 -17.76 28.17 27.15
C PHE A 7 -18.46 28.24 25.80
N THR A 8 -17.89 29.00 24.87
CA THR A 8 -18.37 29.05 23.49
C THR A 8 -17.63 27.98 22.69
N PRO A 9 -18.32 26.94 22.18
CA PRO A 9 -17.66 25.88 21.46
C PRO A 9 -17.06 26.39 20.15
N PHE A 10 -15.91 25.84 19.79
CA PHE A 10 -15.27 26.13 18.52
C PHE A 10 -16.12 25.60 17.36
N ARG A 11 -16.56 26.50 16.47
CA ARG A 11 -17.35 26.15 15.29
C ARG A 11 -16.45 25.63 14.18
N PHE A 12 -16.20 24.33 14.18
CA PHE A 12 -15.29 23.68 13.24
C PHE A 12 -15.58 24.01 11.76
N PHE A 13 -16.87 24.12 11.38
CA PHE A 13 -17.26 24.41 10.00
C PHE A 13 -17.18 25.88 9.58
N ASP A 14 -16.90 26.79 10.52
CA ASP A 14 -16.63 28.19 10.23
C ASP A 14 -15.18 28.38 9.72
N LEU A 15 -14.32 27.36 9.89
CA LEU A 15 -13.01 27.32 9.24
C LEU A 15 -13.15 27.18 7.72
N PRO A 16 -12.24 27.77 6.92
CA PRO A 16 -12.06 27.43 5.50
C PRO A 16 -11.79 25.93 5.28
N SER A 17 -12.18 25.41 4.11
CA SER A 17 -12.03 24.00 3.75
C SER A 17 -10.60 23.48 3.86
N GLU A 18 -9.64 24.32 3.50
CA GLU A 18 -8.22 24.02 3.48
C GLU A 18 -7.73 23.69 4.89
N LEU A 19 -8.14 24.48 5.88
CA LEU A 19 -7.78 24.26 7.28
C LEU A 19 -8.46 23.01 7.84
N ARG A 20 -9.72 22.75 7.48
CA ARG A 20 -10.40 21.51 7.88
C ARG A 20 -9.70 20.28 7.32
N ILE A 21 -9.29 20.31 6.04
CA ILE A 21 -8.51 19.24 5.41
C ILE A 21 -7.19 19.02 6.15
N ARG A 22 -6.44 20.09 6.48
CA ARG A 22 -5.21 19.96 7.27
C ARG A 22 -5.46 19.30 8.63
N ILE A 23 -6.53 19.66 9.32
CA ILE A 23 -6.89 19.03 10.59
C ILE A 23 -7.20 17.54 10.40
N TYR A 24 -7.94 17.18 9.34
CA TYR A 24 -8.17 15.78 9.00
C TYR A 24 -6.87 15.05 8.69
N GLU A 25 -5.94 15.64 7.95
CA GLU A 25 -4.64 15.03 7.64
C GLU A 25 -3.87 14.69 8.92
N TYR A 26 -3.76 15.64 9.85
CA TYR A 26 -3.11 15.40 11.14
C TYR A 26 -3.78 14.30 11.96
N HIS A 27 -5.11 14.21 11.91
CA HIS A 27 -5.86 13.26 12.71
C HIS A 27 -5.95 11.86 12.09
N LEU A 28 -6.07 11.76 10.77
CA LEU A 28 -6.45 10.54 10.05
C LEU A 28 -5.30 9.85 9.35
N LEU A 29 -4.21 10.56 9.02
CA LEU A 29 -3.08 9.93 8.36
C LEU A 29 -2.20 9.19 9.36
N THR A 30 -1.75 8.00 8.96
CA THR A 30 -0.84 7.15 9.71
C THR A 30 0.45 6.96 8.92
N PRO A 31 1.62 6.96 9.59
CA PRO A 31 2.89 6.69 8.92
C PRO A 31 2.98 5.22 8.44
N ASP A 32 2.32 4.31 9.13
CA ASP A 32 2.34 2.88 8.86
C ASP A 32 1.31 2.46 7.82
N ILE A 33 1.57 1.30 7.19
CA ILE A 33 0.67 0.68 6.23
C ILE A 33 -0.51 0.05 6.95
N ILE A 34 -1.73 0.38 6.50
CA ILE A 34 -2.97 -0.16 7.06
C ILE A 34 -3.21 -1.58 6.53
N ASP A 35 -3.24 -2.55 7.42
CA ASP A 35 -3.51 -3.97 7.14
C ASP A 35 -4.52 -4.52 8.16
N LEU A 36 -4.81 -5.83 8.17
CA LEU A 36 -5.59 -6.53 9.20
C LEU A 36 -4.81 -6.73 10.50
N ASP A 37 -4.21 -5.65 11.01
CA ASP A 37 -3.44 -5.68 12.25
C ASP A 37 -4.37 -5.84 13.47
N PRO A 38 -4.12 -6.80 14.38
CA PRO A 38 -4.86 -6.92 15.63
C PRO A 38 -4.90 -5.63 16.47
N GLN A 39 -3.91 -4.75 16.38
CA GLN A 39 -3.81 -3.48 17.11
C GLN A 39 -4.59 -2.33 16.49
N ASN A 40 -5.22 -2.52 15.32
CA ASN A 40 -6.03 -1.48 14.67
C ASN A 40 -7.14 -0.93 15.56
N HIS A 41 -7.70 -1.73 16.48
CA HIS A 41 -8.71 -1.28 17.44
C HIS A 41 -8.18 -0.20 18.39
N LYS A 42 -6.86 -0.12 18.61
CA LYS A 42 -6.21 0.92 19.41
C LYS A 42 -5.65 2.04 18.54
N GLN A 43 -5.08 1.71 17.39
CA GLN A 43 -4.33 2.68 16.58
C GLN A 43 -5.19 3.44 15.57
N ILE A 44 -6.20 2.77 15.00
CA ILE A 44 -7.02 3.30 13.89
C ILE A 44 -8.43 3.61 14.36
N LEU A 45 -9.10 2.68 15.04
CA LEU A 45 -10.51 2.81 15.42
C LEU A 45 -10.82 4.11 16.20
N PRO A 46 -10.00 4.59 17.16
CA PRO A 46 -10.29 5.83 17.87
C PRO A 46 -10.32 7.08 16.97
N ARG A 47 -9.63 7.03 15.82
CA ARG A 47 -9.61 8.10 14.82
C ARG A 47 -10.89 8.16 14.00
N PHE A 48 -11.74 7.12 14.06
CA PHE A 48 -12.94 7.03 13.22
C PHE A 48 -14.14 7.79 13.76
N ASN A 49 -14.05 8.36 14.97
CA ASN A 49 -15.14 9.13 15.57
C ASN A 49 -15.60 10.31 14.67
N VAL A 50 -14.68 10.90 13.91
CA VAL A 50 -15.02 11.99 12.98
C VAL A 50 -16.00 11.56 11.89
N PHE A 51 -15.97 10.29 11.45
CA PHE A 51 -16.85 9.79 10.41
C PHE A 51 -18.32 9.68 10.86
N TYR A 52 -18.56 9.68 12.17
CA TYR A 52 -19.89 9.55 12.76
C TYR A 52 -20.49 10.88 13.21
N ALA A 53 -19.72 11.98 13.18
CA ALA A 53 -20.18 13.27 13.68
C ALA A 53 -21.30 13.87 12.82
N CYS A 54 -21.09 13.98 11.51
CA CYS A 54 -22.13 14.41 10.56
C CYS A 54 -21.74 14.02 9.12
N ARG A 55 -22.71 14.07 8.20
CA ARG A 55 -22.50 13.75 6.78
C ARG A 55 -21.38 14.61 6.15
N ARG A 56 -21.34 15.92 6.42
CA ARG A 56 -20.30 16.80 5.85
C ARG A 56 -18.91 16.40 6.35
N MET A 57 -18.76 16.14 7.65
CA MET A 57 -17.49 15.69 8.23
C MET A 57 -17.08 14.34 7.65
N HIS A 58 -18.02 13.41 7.50
CA HIS A 58 -17.76 12.12 6.87
C HIS A 58 -17.22 12.27 5.45
N GLU A 59 -17.87 13.05 4.59
CA GLU A 59 -17.44 13.24 3.19
C GLU A 59 -16.03 13.86 3.08
N GLU A 60 -15.72 14.84 3.92
CA GLU A 60 -14.40 15.49 3.94
C GLU A 60 -13.32 14.54 4.50
N ALA A 61 -13.58 13.92 5.66
CA ALA A 61 -12.65 13.00 6.33
C ALA A 61 -12.35 11.74 5.50
N PHE A 62 -13.37 11.18 4.85
CA PHE A 62 -13.26 9.97 4.04
C PHE A 62 -12.23 10.10 2.93
N ARG A 63 -12.26 11.21 2.19
CA ARG A 63 -11.30 11.44 1.09
C ARG A 63 -9.87 11.53 1.60
N VAL A 64 -9.67 12.15 2.76
CA VAL A 64 -8.35 12.29 3.38
C VAL A 64 -7.84 10.93 3.86
N PHE A 65 -8.63 10.17 4.62
CA PHE A 65 -8.19 8.90 5.19
C PHE A 65 -7.85 7.87 4.11
N TYR A 66 -8.75 7.64 3.16
CA TYR A 66 -8.54 6.60 2.14
C TYR A 66 -7.57 7.04 1.04
N GLY A 67 -7.57 8.33 0.67
CA GLY A 67 -6.68 8.86 -0.36
C GLY A 67 -5.25 9.15 0.12
N GLY A 68 -5.07 9.40 1.43
CA GLY A 68 -3.76 9.75 2.01
C GLY A 68 -2.99 8.58 2.60
N ASN A 69 -3.68 7.55 3.10
CA ASN A 69 -3.02 6.37 3.67
C ASN A 69 -2.64 5.33 2.61
N THR A 70 -1.74 4.42 2.98
CA THR A 70 -1.37 3.25 2.18
C THR A 70 -2.02 2.00 2.77
N PHE A 71 -2.62 1.16 1.92
CA PHE A 71 -3.29 -0.07 2.36
C PHE A 71 -2.56 -1.31 1.86
N ARG A 72 -2.42 -2.31 2.72
CA ARG A 72 -1.85 -3.61 2.37
C ARG A 72 -2.80 -4.36 1.44
N LEU A 73 -2.27 -4.86 0.32
CA LEU A 73 -3.03 -5.68 -0.61
C LEU A 73 -3.31 -7.07 -0.01
N PHE A 74 -2.26 -7.73 0.47
CA PHE A 74 -2.36 -9.04 1.11
C PHE A 74 -1.74 -9.02 2.52
N PRO A 75 -2.43 -9.60 3.52
CA PRO A 75 -1.92 -9.63 4.87
C PRO A 75 -0.63 -10.46 4.96
N THR A 76 0.34 -9.95 5.71
CA THR A 76 1.67 -10.54 5.84
C THR A 76 1.93 -11.21 7.19
N HIS A 77 1.00 -11.07 8.15
CA HIS A 77 1.25 -11.45 9.53
C HIS A 77 0.02 -12.03 10.24
N GLY A 78 0.31 -12.71 11.36
CA GLY A 78 -0.68 -13.22 12.29
C GLY A 78 -1.64 -14.25 11.69
N ARG A 79 -2.84 -14.32 12.26
CA ARG A 79 -3.89 -15.26 11.83
C ARG A 79 -4.45 -14.99 10.43
N PHE A 80 -4.15 -13.83 9.84
CA PHE A 80 -4.75 -13.41 8.58
C PHE A 80 -3.90 -13.73 7.36
N ILE A 81 -2.65 -14.17 7.50
CA ILE A 81 -1.75 -14.44 6.35
C ILE A 81 -2.37 -15.38 5.29
N ASN A 82 -3.18 -16.36 5.71
CA ASN A 82 -3.87 -17.31 4.83
C ASN A 82 -5.35 -16.96 4.59
N THR A 83 -5.80 -15.76 4.93
CA THR A 83 -7.20 -15.38 4.76
C THR A 83 -7.56 -15.29 3.27
N LYS A 84 -8.71 -15.84 2.89
CA LYS A 84 -9.27 -15.67 1.54
C LYS A 84 -9.68 -14.22 1.28
N TRP A 85 -10.08 -13.50 2.32
CA TRP A 85 -10.62 -12.15 2.22
C TRP A 85 -9.61 -11.20 2.85
N PRO A 86 -8.72 -10.53 2.11
CA PRO A 86 -7.81 -9.53 2.67
C PRO A 86 -8.56 -8.25 3.08
N LEU A 87 -7.85 -7.24 3.61
CA LEU A 87 -8.46 -6.00 4.08
C LEU A 87 -9.30 -5.32 2.98
N LEU A 88 -8.73 -5.16 1.78
CA LEU A 88 -9.41 -4.49 0.66
C LEU A 88 -10.74 -5.15 0.31
N SER A 89 -10.79 -6.48 0.24
CA SER A 89 -12.03 -7.21 -0.06
C SER A 89 -13.14 -7.03 0.97
N ARG A 90 -12.80 -6.64 2.21
CA ARG A 90 -13.79 -6.35 3.26
C ARG A 90 -14.35 -4.93 3.18
N MET A 91 -13.74 -4.06 2.38
CA MET A 91 -14.17 -2.68 2.27
C MET A 91 -15.30 -2.52 1.23
N PRO A 92 -16.32 -1.69 1.53
CA PRO A 92 -17.26 -1.24 0.52
C PRO A 92 -16.55 -0.64 -0.70
N ALA A 93 -17.10 -0.86 -1.90
CA ALA A 93 -16.51 -0.39 -3.16
C ALA A 93 -16.27 1.14 -3.17
N ARG A 94 -17.19 1.92 -2.58
CA ARG A 94 -17.03 3.37 -2.40
C ARG A 94 -15.72 3.75 -1.70
N TYR A 95 -15.28 2.95 -0.74
CA TYR A 95 -14.06 3.25 0.02
C TYR A 95 -12.81 2.85 -0.75
N ARG A 96 -12.86 1.69 -1.41
CA ARG A 96 -11.81 1.24 -2.33
C ARG A 96 -11.55 2.23 -3.45
N SER A 97 -12.60 2.85 -4.00
CA SER A 97 -12.46 3.80 -5.11
C SER A 97 -11.73 5.09 -4.75
N ALA A 98 -11.60 5.43 -3.47
CA ALA A 98 -10.85 6.59 -3.00
C ALA A 98 -9.38 6.29 -2.65
N ILE A 99 -8.96 5.02 -2.69
CA ILE A 99 -7.58 4.65 -2.35
C ILE A 99 -6.63 5.04 -3.48
N HIS A 100 -5.58 5.79 -3.14
CA HIS A 100 -4.55 6.22 -4.09
C HIS A 100 -3.29 5.35 -4.10
N THR A 101 -3.03 4.63 -3.01
CA THR A 101 -1.79 3.87 -2.81
C THR A 101 -2.08 2.54 -2.13
N ILE A 102 -1.59 1.45 -2.72
CA ILE A 102 -1.55 0.14 -2.07
C ILE A 102 -0.11 -0.36 -1.94
N GLU A 103 0.10 -1.29 -1.02
CA GLU A 103 1.37 -1.99 -0.87
C GLU A 103 1.21 -3.50 -1.06
N LEU A 104 2.05 -4.05 -1.93
CA LEU A 104 2.36 -5.47 -2.02
C LEU A 104 3.67 -5.74 -1.27
N CYS A 105 3.65 -6.68 -0.33
CA CYS A 105 4.85 -7.06 0.39
C CYS A 105 5.24 -8.48 0.02
N LEU A 106 6.47 -8.69 -0.40
CA LEU A 106 7.02 -9.96 -0.87
C LEU A 106 8.01 -10.50 0.16
N GLY A 107 8.00 -11.81 0.40
CA GLY A 107 8.86 -12.53 1.34
C GLY A 107 8.08 -13.48 2.25
N PRO A 108 6.96 -13.08 2.88
CA PRO A 108 6.17 -13.96 3.71
C PRO A 108 5.69 -15.21 2.96
N GLY A 109 5.98 -16.39 3.50
CA GLY A 109 5.60 -17.67 2.89
C GLY A 109 6.32 -17.96 1.57
N TRP A 110 7.50 -17.41 1.30
CA TRP A 110 8.20 -17.58 0.01
C TRP A 110 8.36 -19.03 -0.47
N ASN A 111 8.54 -19.99 0.43
CA ASN A 111 8.67 -21.42 0.11
C ASN A 111 7.31 -22.10 -0.11
N LYS A 112 6.22 -21.51 0.41
CA LYS A 112 4.84 -21.95 0.24
C LYS A 112 3.92 -20.73 0.32
N PRO A 113 3.76 -19.97 -0.79
CA PRO A 113 3.02 -18.72 -0.78
C PRO A 113 1.61 -18.89 -0.21
N PRO A 114 1.09 -17.91 0.56
CA PRO A 114 -0.20 -18.08 1.21
C PRO A 114 -1.32 -18.27 0.20
N GLN A 115 -2.25 -19.20 0.46
CA GLN A 115 -3.28 -19.59 -0.51
C GLN A 115 -4.23 -18.44 -0.92
N GLY A 116 -4.37 -17.43 -0.06
CA GLY A 116 -5.20 -16.24 -0.32
C GLY A 116 -4.53 -15.18 -1.19
N TRP A 117 -3.25 -15.35 -1.54
CA TRP A 117 -2.52 -14.41 -2.39
C TRP A 117 -2.81 -14.72 -3.86
N LYS A 118 -4.03 -14.37 -4.27
CA LYS A 118 -4.52 -14.57 -5.63
C LYS A 118 -5.21 -13.31 -6.11
N ILE A 119 -5.08 -13.03 -7.40
CA ILE A 119 -5.82 -11.95 -8.06
C ILE A 119 -7.17 -12.52 -8.49
N GLU A 120 -8.16 -12.36 -7.63
CA GLU A 120 -9.56 -12.74 -7.89
C GLU A 120 -10.45 -11.47 -7.91
N PRO A 121 -11.59 -11.49 -8.62
CA PRO A 121 -12.50 -10.33 -8.69
C PRO A 121 -12.93 -9.80 -7.32
N HIS A 122 -13.02 -10.68 -6.32
CA HIS A 122 -13.40 -10.30 -4.96
C HIS A 122 -12.35 -9.43 -4.23
N LEU A 123 -11.11 -9.37 -4.74
CA LEU A 123 -10.11 -8.39 -4.29
C LEU A 123 -10.59 -6.96 -4.59
N GLY A 124 -11.36 -6.84 -5.68
CA GLY A 124 -11.90 -5.63 -6.31
C GLY A 124 -10.89 -4.52 -6.44
N LEU A 125 -9.77 -4.89 -7.06
CA LEU A 125 -8.86 -3.95 -7.70
C LEU A 125 -9.58 -3.09 -8.75
N GLU A 126 -10.56 -3.65 -9.45
CA GLU A 126 -11.38 -2.92 -10.44
C GLU A 126 -12.18 -1.76 -9.83
N ASP A 127 -12.54 -1.85 -8.53
CA ASP A 127 -13.23 -0.77 -7.83
C ASP A 127 -12.29 0.41 -7.51
N MET A 128 -10.98 0.22 -7.56
CA MET A 128 -9.96 1.18 -7.12
C MET A 128 -9.65 2.26 -8.17
N ARG A 129 -10.67 3.01 -8.56
CA ARG A 129 -10.61 3.98 -9.68
C ARG A 129 -9.61 5.12 -9.49
N SER A 130 -9.30 5.49 -8.25
CA SER A 130 -8.34 6.55 -7.94
C SER A 130 -6.93 6.03 -7.68
N LEU A 131 -6.69 4.72 -7.80
CA LEU A 131 -5.40 4.12 -7.54
C LEU A 131 -4.38 4.63 -8.56
N LYS A 132 -3.25 5.14 -8.06
CA LYS A 132 -2.12 5.64 -8.87
C LYS A 132 -0.81 4.95 -8.53
N ARG A 133 -0.63 4.59 -7.26
CA ARG A 133 0.68 4.14 -6.75
C ARG A 133 0.61 2.72 -6.22
N LEU A 134 1.56 1.89 -6.67
CA LEU A 134 1.83 0.58 -6.08
C LEU A 134 3.18 0.64 -5.37
N ARG A 135 3.20 0.37 -4.07
CA ARG A 135 4.43 0.12 -3.32
C ARG A 135 4.71 -1.37 -3.33
N ILE A 136 5.95 -1.76 -3.59
CA ILE A 136 6.41 -3.15 -3.48
C ILE A 136 7.51 -3.18 -2.43
N PHE A 137 7.23 -3.82 -1.30
CA PHE A 137 8.21 -4.05 -0.24
C PHE A 137 8.78 -5.46 -0.34
N ILE A 138 10.07 -5.60 -0.56
CA ILE A 138 10.73 -6.91 -0.70
C ILE A 138 11.47 -7.23 0.59
N GLN A 139 11.00 -8.22 1.33
CA GLN A 139 11.70 -8.71 2.52
C GLN A 139 12.84 -9.65 2.16
N MET A 140 12.68 -10.44 1.10
CA MET A 140 13.66 -11.46 0.75
C MET A 140 13.61 -11.83 -0.74
N ASP A 141 14.78 -12.19 -1.28
CA ASP A 141 14.96 -12.79 -2.60
C ASP A 141 15.66 -14.16 -2.46
N PRO A 142 14.91 -15.27 -2.39
CA PRO A 142 15.50 -16.61 -2.29
C PRO A 142 16.40 -16.98 -3.47
N ALA A 143 16.18 -16.42 -4.66
CA ALA A 143 16.95 -16.77 -5.85
C ALA A 143 18.36 -16.15 -5.85
N SER A 144 18.57 -15.11 -5.04
CA SER A 144 19.83 -14.38 -4.92
C SER A 144 20.90 -15.12 -4.11
N SER A 145 20.53 -16.12 -3.29
CA SER A 145 21.48 -16.83 -2.42
C SER A 145 21.32 -18.35 -2.50
N PRO A 146 22.43 -19.12 -2.68
CA PRO A 146 22.40 -20.58 -2.64
C PRO A 146 21.88 -21.15 -1.31
N VAL A 147 21.95 -20.40 -0.21
CA VAL A 147 21.48 -20.87 1.12
C VAL A 147 20.01 -21.27 1.11
N PHE A 148 19.22 -20.72 0.20
CA PHE A 148 17.79 -21.01 0.10
C PHE A 148 17.47 -22.19 -0.83
N SER A 149 18.44 -22.73 -1.58
CA SER A 149 18.16 -23.72 -2.65
C SER A 149 17.47 -24.98 -2.13
N GLU A 150 17.83 -25.45 -0.94
CA GLU A 150 17.27 -26.67 -0.33
C GLU A 150 15.83 -26.49 0.20
N PHE A 151 15.40 -25.24 0.38
CA PHE A 151 14.10 -24.88 0.92
C PHE A 151 13.13 -24.39 -0.17
N CYS A 152 13.64 -24.15 -1.38
CA CYS A 152 12.86 -23.75 -2.56
C CYS A 152 12.25 -24.97 -3.24
N ILE A 153 11.04 -24.83 -3.79
CA ILE A 153 10.48 -25.80 -4.75
C ILE A 153 11.32 -25.82 -6.03
N SER A 154 11.67 -24.63 -6.53
CA SER A 154 12.71 -24.39 -7.52
C SER A 154 13.27 -22.98 -7.30
N ARG A 155 14.45 -22.69 -7.86
CA ARG A 155 15.12 -21.39 -7.66
C ARG A 155 14.28 -20.23 -8.22
N GLU A 156 13.55 -20.46 -9.30
CA GLU A 156 12.74 -19.45 -9.98
C GLU A 156 11.30 -19.39 -9.47
N TYR A 157 10.84 -20.42 -8.73
CA TYR A 157 9.44 -20.58 -8.33
C TYR A 157 8.87 -19.30 -7.68
N TYR A 158 9.57 -18.76 -6.69
CA TYR A 158 9.08 -17.60 -5.96
C TYR A 158 9.10 -16.33 -6.82
N THR A 159 10.12 -16.19 -7.68
CA THR A 159 10.24 -15.08 -8.63
C THR A 159 9.07 -15.06 -9.61
N LEU A 160 8.77 -16.21 -10.23
CA LEU A 160 7.66 -16.35 -11.16
C LEU A 160 6.32 -16.08 -10.47
N PHE A 161 6.12 -16.62 -9.27
CA PHE A 161 4.92 -16.32 -8.47
C PHE A 161 4.73 -14.82 -8.23
N CYS A 162 5.79 -14.08 -7.89
CA CYS A 162 5.72 -12.64 -7.66
C CYS A 162 5.44 -11.86 -8.94
N VAL A 163 6.03 -12.26 -10.08
CA VAL A 163 5.78 -11.67 -11.39
C VAL A 163 4.34 -11.89 -11.83
N ASP A 164 3.80 -13.10 -11.67
CA ASP A 164 2.40 -13.42 -11.97
C ASP A 164 1.45 -12.59 -11.12
N LEU A 165 1.75 -12.43 -9.83
CA LEU A 165 0.97 -11.59 -8.92
C LEU A 165 0.97 -10.13 -9.37
N LEU A 166 2.14 -9.60 -9.72
CA LEU A 166 2.28 -8.23 -10.22
C LEU A 166 1.55 -8.01 -11.55
N SER A 167 1.71 -8.94 -12.49
CA SER A 167 1.03 -8.96 -13.77
C SER A 167 -0.49 -8.94 -13.59
N GLY A 168 -1.01 -9.77 -12.67
CA GLY A 168 -2.42 -9.79 -12.33
C GLY A 168 -2.90 -8.47 -11.70
N ILE A 169 -2.14 -7.88 -10.77
CA ILE A 169 -2.47 -6.57 -10.20
C ILE A 169 -2.58 -5.52 -11.30
N MET A 170 -1.56 -5.41 -12.15
CA MET A 170 -1.52 -4.39 -13.20
C MET A 170 -2.63 -4.55 -14.24
N SER A 171 -3.07 -5.79 -14.50
CA SER A 171 -4.15 -6.08 -15.45
C SER A 171 -5.54 -5.79 -14.88
N ASN A 172 -5.69 -5.68 -13.55
CA ASN A 172 -6.95 -5.37 -12.87
C ASN A 172 -6.99 -3.95 -12.28
N ALA A 173 -5.88 -3.20 -12.39
CA ALA A 173 -5.70 -1.87 -11.81
C ALA A 173 -4.94 -0.93 -12.76
N ASP A 174 -5.56 -0.65 -13.91
CA ASP A 174 -4.94 0.12 -15.00
C ASP A 174 -4.49 1.54 -14.59
N GLY A 175 -5.11 2.09 -13.55
CA GLY A 175 -4.83 3.43 -13.02
C GLY A 175 -3.44 3.60 -12.42
N ILE A 176 -2.74 2.50 -12.10
CA ILE A 176 -1.38 2.55 -11.55
C ILE A 176 -0.42 3.16 -12.59
N ASP A 177 0.22 4.26 -12.24
CA ASP A 177 1.21 4.97 -13.07
C ASP A 177 2.63 4.86 -12.49
N LEU A 178 2.75 4.69 -11.18
CA LEU A 178 4.01 4.66 -10.45
C LEU A 178 4.11 3.42 -9.56
N VAL A 179 5.18 2.66 -9.74
CA VAL A 179 5.60 1.58 -8.84
C VAL A 179 6.82 2.03 -8.04
N LYS A 180 6.74 1.96 -6.72
CA LYS A 180 7.83 2.28 -5.80
C LYS A 180 8.35 1.01 -5.13
N PHE A 181 9.63 0.72 -5.26
CA PHE A 181 10.29 -0.39 -4.56
C PHE A 181 10.95 0.04 -3.27
N GLU A 182 10.80 -0.78 -2.24
CA GLU A 182 11.51 -0.70 -0.95
C GLU A 182 11.89 -2.14 -0.55
N ALA A 183 12.95 -2.33 0.23
CA ALA A 183 13.37 -3.67 0.63
C ALA A 183 14.17 -3.71 1.94
N PHE A 184 14.28 -4.90 2.53
CA PHE A 184 15.24 -5.14 3.62
C PHE A 184 16.69 -5.12 3.13
N PRO A 185 17.68 -4.74 3.97
CA PRO A 185 19.10 -4.65 3.61
C PRO A 185 19.73 -5.88 2.93
N SER A 186 19.16 -7.06 3.16
CA SER A 186 19.63 -8.33 2.59
C SER A 186 19.22 -8.56 1.14
N VAL A 187 18.36 -7.70 0.58
CA VAL A 187 17.86 -7.84 -0.80
C VAL A 187 18.75 -7.04 -1.75
N ASP A 188 19.30 -7.72 -2.74
CA ASP A 188 20.08 -7.10 -3.82
C ASP A 188 19.15 -6.39 -4.82
N GLN A 189 19.46 -5.13 -5.13
CA GLN A 189 18.76 -4.32 -6.12
C GLN A 189 18.83 -4.93 -7.53
N TYR A 190 19.90 -5.64 -7.85
CA TYR A 190 20.11 -6.29 -9.14
C TYR A 190 19.84 -7.80 -9.07
N GLY A 191 19.28 -8.26 -7.95
CA GLY A 191 18.92 -9.66 -7.74
C GLY A 191 17.86 -10.17 -8.74
N PRO A 192 17.72 -11.49 -8.88
CA PRO A 192 16.78 -12.09 -9.84
C PRO A 192 15.34 -11.62 -9.65
N LEU A 193 14.85 -11.53 -8.40
CA LEU A 193 13.48 -11.10 -8.12
C LEU A 193 13.27 -9.64 -8.52
N MET A 194 14.15 -8.74 -8.09
CA MET A 194 14.04 -7.32 -8.40
C MET A 194 14.09 -7.07 -9.90
N SER A 195 15.05 -7.70 -10.60
CA SER A 195 15.21 -7.55 -12.04
C SER A 195 13.96 -7.99 -12.81
N ALA A 196 13.39 -9.15 -12.46
CA ALA A 196 12.19 -9.67 -13.11
C ALA A 196 10.96 -8.77 -12.87
N LEU A 197 10.77 -8.26 -11.65
CA LEU A 197 9.67 -7.34 -11.35
C LEU A 197 9.83 -6.00 -12.10
N VAL A 198 11.06 -5.45 -12.15
CA VAL A 198 11.34 -4.20 -12.87
C VAL A 198 11.11 -4.37 -14.37
N GLU A 199 11.50 -5.50 -14.95
CA GLU A 199 11.24 -5.83 -16.34
C GLU A 199 9.74 -5.86 -16.64
N GLU A 200 8.95 -6.58 -15.84
CA GLU A 200 7.48 -6.65 -15.98
C GLU A 200 6.78 -5.28 -15.88
N ILE A 201 7.30 -4.37 -15.06
CA ILE A 201 6.77 -3.01 -14.94
C ILE A 201 7.12 -2.18 -16.19
N LYS A 202 8.35 -2.33 -16.69
CA LYS A 202 8.85 -1.59 -17.85
C LYS A 202 8.16 -2.02 -19.15
N THR A 203 7.91 -3.31 -19.35
CA THR A 203 7.17 -3.81 -20.51
C THR A 203 5.76 -3.20 -20.60
N ARG A 204 5.18 -2.84 -19.45
CA ARG A 204 3.88 -2.16 -19.33
C ARG A 204 3.97 -0.63 -19.35
N GLY A 205 5.16 -0.06 -19.56
CA GLY A 205 5.38 1.38 -19.70
C GLY A 205 5.11 2.18 -18.43
N LYS A 206 5.14 1.56 -17.24
CA LYS A 206 4.89 2.24 -15.96
C LYS A 206 6.19 2.82 -15.38
N LEU A 207 6.07 3.84 -14.54
CA LEU A 207 7.22 4.48 -13.90
C LEU A 207 7.72 3.64 -12.73
N VAL A 208 9.04 3.48 -12.61
CA VAL A 208 9.69 2.82 -11.48
C VAL A 208 10.46 3.85 -10.65
N LYS A 209 10.28 3.81 -9.33
CA LYS A 209 11.09 4.53 -8.36
C LYS A 209 11.61 3.60 -7.29
N TYR A 210 12.78 3.92 -6.75
CA TYR A 210 13.38 3.23 -5.62
C TYR A 210 13.24 4.12 -4.37
N GLY A 211 12.91 3.50 -3.24
CA GLY A 211 12.85 4.16 -1.95
C GLY A 211 14.25 4.39 -1.37
N PRO A 212 14.36 5.22 -0.31
CA PRO A 212 15.63 5.64 0.25
C PRO A 212 16.36 4.54 1.06
N PHE A 213 15.66 3.44 1.41
CA PHE A 213 16.27 2.33 2.14
C PHE A 213 17.32 1.63 1.27
N GLN A 214 18.55 1.56 1.77
CA GLN A 214 19.78 1.03 1.15
C GLN A 214 20.57 1.95 0.19
N GLY A 215 20.31 3.26 0.12
CA GLY A 215 21.10 4.11 -0.79
C GLY A 215 20.90 3.76 -2.26
N TRP A 216 19.80 3.08 -2.60
CA TRP A 216 19.28 2.99 -3.96
C TRP A 216 19.03 4.43 -4.40
N VAL A 217 19.88 4.91 -5.32
CA VAL A 217 19.87 6.30 -5.74
C VAL A 217 18.47 6.65 -6.24
N GLU A 218 17.91 7.78 -5.77
CA GLU A 218 16.66 8.30 -6.32
C GLU A 218 16.84 8.50 -7.82
N GLY A 219 16.25 7.60 -8.61
CA GLY A 219 16.31 7.62 -10.06
C GLY A 219 14.98 7.16 -10.63
N CYS A 220 14.34 8.03 -11.40
CA CYS A 220 13.19 7.64 -12.21
C CYS A 220 13.72 6.98 -13.49
N LEU A 221 13.53 5.67 -13.64
CA LEU A 221 13.83 5.00 -14.90
C LEU A 221 12.63 5.16 -15.84
N THR A 222 12.81 5.88 -16.95
CA THR A 222 11.82 5.96 -18.05
C THR A 222 12.33 5.22 -19.28
N MET A 223 11.45 4.93 -20.25
CA MET A 223 11.76 4.18 -21.48
C MET A 223 12.88 4.76 -22.36
N LYS A 224 13.40 5.94 -22.04
CA LYS A 224 14.68 6.43 -22.56
C LYS A 224 15.67 6.30 -21.43
N GLY A 225 16.62 5.38 -21.50
CA GLY A 225 17.55 5.01 -20.43
C GLY A 225 18.46 6.14 -19.94
N GLN A 226 17.89 7.17 -19.34
CA GLN A 226 18.54 8.30 -18.73
C GLN A 226 18.02 8.41 -17.30
N PHE A 227 18.95 8.28 -16.35
CA PHE A 227 18.73 8.61 -14.96
C PHE A 227 18.38 10.10 -14.89
N LEU A 228 17.14 10.43 -14.54
CA LEU A 228 16.80 11.77 -14.08
C LEU A 228 17.18 11.86 -12.60
N VAL A 229 18.42 12.29 -12.34
CA VAL A 229 18.83 12.81 -11.04
C VAL A 229 18.15 14.17 -10.88
N LYS A 230 17.35 14.33 -9.83
CA LYS A 230 16.93 15.65 -9.34
C LYS A 230 17.80 16.06 -8.17
#